data_AF-A0A350QZ72-F1
#
_entry.id   AF-A0A350QZ72-F1
#
_cell.length_a   1.000
_cell.length_b   1.000
_cell.length_c   1.000
_cell.angle_alpha   90.00
_cell.angle_beta   90.00
_cell.angle_gamma   90.00
#
_symmetry.space_group_name_H-M   'P 1'
#
loop_
_entity.id
_entity.type
_entity.pdbx_description
1 polymer ?
#
loop_
_entity_poly.entity_id
_entity_poly.type
_entity_poly.pdbx_seq_one_letter_code
_entity_poly.pdbx_strand_id
1 'polypeptide(L)' 'VTLNPGDLIFTGTPGTTSGIEPGDTVEVEIEGVGVLRNNVVAGK' A
#
# COMPACT_ATOMS: atom_id res chain seq x y z
N VAL A 1 17.74 11.51 -12.77
CA VAL A 1 17.24 11.78 -11.40
C VAL A 1 18.27 11.29 -10.42
N THR A 2 18.55 12.05 -9.36
CA THR A 2 19.43 11.65 -8.26
C THR A 2 18.56 11.31 -7.05
N LEU A 3 18.88 10.21 -6.35
CA LEU A 3 18.18 9.77 -5.14
C LEU A 3 18.97 10.16 -3.89
N ASN A 4 18.24 10.34 -2.79
CA ASN A 4 18.76 10.72 -1.48
C ASN A 4 18.38 9.69 -0.41
N PRO A 5 19.10 9.64 0.73
CA PRO A 5 18.72 8.80 1.85
C PRO A 5 17.30 9.10 2.34
N GLY A 6 16.49 8.04 2.46
CA GLY A 6 15.08 8.14 2.84
C GLY A 6 14.10 8.15 1.67
N ASP A 7 14.57 8.28 0.43
CA ASP A 7 13.70 8.19 -0.74
C ASP A 7 13.11 6.78 -0.88
N LEU A 8 11.80 6.71 -1.19
CA LEU A 8 11.06 5.46 -1.40
C LEU A 8 10.77 5.25 -2.88
N ILE A 9 11.03 4.04 -3.38
CA ILE A 9 10.67 3.61 -4.73
C ILE A 9 9.62 2.50 -4.61
N PHE A 10 8.44 2.74 -5.20
CA PHE A 10 7.39 1.74 -5.30
C PHE A 10 7.58 0.95 -6.59
N THR A 11 7.87 -0.35 -6.47
CA THR A 11 8.26 -1.23 -7.59
C THR A 11 7.08 -1.68 -8.46
N GLY A 12 5.87 -1.27 -8.12
CA GLY A 12 4.63 -1.64 -8.80
C GLY A 12 3.94 -2.86 -8.18
N THR A 13 2.69 -3.07 -8.57
CA THR A 13 1.83 -4.17 -8.13
C THR A 13 1.52 -5.07 -9.33
N PRO A 14 1.61 -6.40 -9.21
CA PRO A 14 1.18 -7.30 -10.28
C PRO A 14 -0.36 -7.34 -10.39
N GLY A 15 -0.87 -7.58 -11.60
CA GLY A 15 -2.30 -7.80 -11.84
C GLY A 15 -3.18 -6.55 -11.72
N THR A 16 -4.46 -6.77 -11.43
CA THR A 16 -5.49 -5.72 -11.31
C THR A 16 -6.05 -5.73 -9.89
N THR A 17 -6.15 -4.55 -9.28
CA THR A 17 -6.77 -4.39 -7.96
C THR A 17 -8.27 -4.11 -8.07
N SER A 18 -9.04 -4.51 -7.05
CA SER A 18 -10.44 -4.11 -6.89
C SER A 18 -10.56 -2.67 -6.38
N GLY A 19 -11.77 -2.10 -6.48
CA GLY A 19 -12.11 -0.86 -5.80
C GLY A 19 -11.99 -0.99 -4.27
N ILE A 20 -11.75 0.14 -3.61
CA ILE A 20 -11.65 0.27 -2.15
C ILE A 20 -12.77 1.21 -1.69
N GLU A 21 -13.54 0.79 -0.71
CA GLU A 21 -14.71 1.51 -0.18
C GLU A 21 -14.54 1.88 1.31
N PRO A 22 -15.22 2.93 1.81
CA PRO A 22 -15.22 3.24 3.24
C PRO A 22 -15.73 2.07 4.10
N GLY A 23 -14.98 1.75 5.16
CA GLY A 23 -15.25 0.61 6.03
C GLY A 23 -14.39 -0.62 5.72
N ASP A 24 -13.70 -0.66 4.58
CA ASP A 24 -12.79 -1.74 4.23
C ASP A 24 -11.56 -1.80 5.15
N THR A 25 -10.97 -2.99 5.26
CA THR A 25 -9.62 -3.18 5.77
C THR A 25 -8.75 -3.71 4.63
N VAL A 26 -7.71 -2.96 4.26
CA VAL A 26 -6.78 -3.34 3.20
C VAL A 26 -5.48 -3.82 3.84
N GLU A 27 -5.07 -5.03 3.48
CA GLU A 27 -3.84 -5.66 3.95
C GLU A 27 -2.91 -5.94 2.78
N VAL A 28 -1.63 -5.59 2.95
CA VAL A 28 -0.56 -5.96 2.03
C VAL A 28 0.48 -6.73 2.81
N GLU A 29 0.78 -7.95 2.37
CA GLU A 29 1.79 -8.81 2.98
C GLU A 29 2.98 -8.98 2.04
N ILE A 30 4.18 -8.86 2.60
CA ILE A 30 5.44 -9.22 1.93
C ILE A 30 6.17 -10.21 2.84
N GLU A 31 6.48 -11.38 2.28
CA GLU A 31 7.22 -12.43 2.99
C GLU A 31 8.55 -11.90 3.54
N GLY A 32 8.82 -12.17 4.81
CA GLY A 32 10.04 -11.72 5.49
C GLY A 32 10.08 -10.24 5.89
N VAL A 33 9.08 -9.43 5.50
CA VAL A 33 8.94 -8.03 5.90
C VAL A 33 7.79 -7.87 6.90
N GLY A 34 6.61 -8.39 6.56
CA GLY A 34 5.41 -8.35 7.41
C GLY A 34 4.16 -7.89 6.68
N VAL A 35 3.12 -7.55 7.46
CA VAL A 35 1.81 -7.11 6.98
C VAL A 35 1.58 -5.63 7.29
N LEU A 36 1.27 -4.85 6.26
CA LEU A 36 0.77 -3.49 6.38
C LEU A 36 -0.76 -3.51 6.28
N ARG A 37 -1.44 -3.20 7.39
CA ARG A 37 -2.90 -3.13 7.48
C ARG A 37 -3.36 -1.68 7.61
N ASN A 38 -4.34 -1.28 6.78
CA ASN A 38 -4.96 0.04 6.84
C ASN A 38 -6.48 -0.08 6.88
N ASN A 39 -7.11 0.62 7.82
CA ASN A 39 -8.57 0.75 7.87
C ASN A 39 -8.98 1.96 7.01
N VAL A 40 -9.94 1.74 6.10
CA VAL A 40 -10.38 2.76 5.15
C VAL A 40 -11.57 3.51 5.75
N VAL A 41 -11.46 4.84 5.76
CA VAL A 41 -12.52 5.74 6.22
C VAL A 41 -12.85 6.74 5.12
N ALA A 42 -14.08 7.24 5.10
CA ALA A 42 -14.46 8.30 4.17
C ALA A 42 -13.64 9.57 4.45
N GLY A 43 -13.12 10.20 3.38
CA GLY A 43 -12.48 11.51 3.47
C GLY A 43 -13.48 12.58 3.94
N LYS A 44 -12.97 13.62 4.61
CA LYS A 44 -13.77 14.81 4.96
C LYS A 44 -13.88 15.77 3.78
#